data_AF-I3UEJ2-F1
#
_entry.id   AF-I3UEJ2-F1
#
_cell.length_a   1.000
_cell.length_b   1.000
_cell.length_c   1.000
_cell.angle_alpha   90.00
_cell.angle_beta   90.00
_cell.angle_gamma   90.00
#
_symmetry.space_group_name_H-M   'P 1'
#
loop_
_entity.id
_entity.type
_entity.pdbx_description
1 polymer ?
#
loop_
_entity_poly.entity_id
_entity_poly.type
_entity_poly.pdbx_seq_one_letter_code
_entity_poly.pdbx_strand_id
1 'polypeptide(L)' 'MHGKGYGSAQGTAVLKEQVLAWLKNMDAVLAFAPAPENMGGAGAQIVLLKTPESD' A
#
# COMPACT_ATOMS: atom_id res chain seq x y z
N MET A 1 4.50 -0.96 3.88
CA MET A 1 4.17 -2.29 4.42
C MET A 1 2.94 -2.16 5.31
N HIS A 2 1.89 -2.96 5.10
CA HIS A 2 0.70 -2.98 5.97
C HIS A 2 0.42 -4.36 6.59
N GLY A 3 1.16 -5.39 6.20
CA GLY A 3 1.03 -6.75 6.71
C GLY A 3 -0.10 -7.55 6.04
N LYS A 4 -0.04 -8.88 6.22
CA LYS A 4 -0.96 -9.85 5.61
C LYS A 4 -2.15 -10.21 6.52
N GLY A 5 -2.20 -9.69 7.75
CA GLY A 5 -3.32 -9.91 8.68
C GLY A 5 -3.10 -10.95 9.77
N TYR A 6 -1.97 -11.66 9.78
CA TYR A 6 -1.70 -12.76 10.74
C TYR A 6 -1.76 -12.35 12.23
N GLY A 7 -1.55 -11.08 12.55
CA GLY A 7 -1.64 -10.55 13.92
C GLY A 7 -2.98 -9.92 14.29
N SER A 8 -3.96 -9.92 13.38
CA SER A 8 -5.31 -9.42 13.68
C SER A 8 -6.13 -10.49 14.41
N ALA A 9 -7.17 -10.07 15.13
CA ALA A 9 -8.02 -10.97 15.91
C ALA A 9 -8.64 -12.13 15.08
N GLN A 10 -8.81 -11.92 13.77
CA GLN A 10 -9.42 -12.89 12.85
C GLN A 10 -8.44 -13.39 11.77
N GLY A 11 -7.16 -13.00 11.82
CA GLY A 11 -6.18 -13.34 10.78
C GLY A 11 -6.38 -12.62 9.44
N THR A 12 -7.21 -11.57 9.38
CA THR A 12 -7.57 -10.85 8.15
C THR A 12 -6.73 -9.58 7.93
N ALA A 13 -6.55 -9.21 6.66
CA ALA A 13 -5.74 -8.05 6.26
C ALA A 13 -6.50 -6.71 6.39
N VAL A 14 -6.90 -6.36 7.61
CA VAL A 14 -7.76 -5.18 7.90
C VAL A 14 -7.18 -3.87 7.34
N LEU A 15 -5.85 -3.70 7.40
CA LEU A 15 -5.21 -2.48 6.91
C LEU A 15 -5.15 -2.37 5.39
N LYS A 16 -5.29 -3.48 4.65
CA LYS A 16 -5.14 -3.48 3.20
C LYS A 16 -6.17 -2.57 2.54
N GLU A 17 -7.44 -2.77 2.84
CA GLU A 17 -8.53 -2.00 2.23
C GLU A 17 -8.44 -0.51 2.56
N GLN A 18 -8.14 -0.20 3.82
CA GLN A 18 -7.97 1.18 4.28
C GLN A 18 -6.80 1.88 3.58
N VAL A 19 -5.65 1.21 3.43
CA VAL A 19 -4.49 1.75 2.74
C VAL A 19 -4.78 1.98 1.27
N LEU A 20 -5.47 1.05 0.58
CA LEU A 20 -5.86 1.24 -0.82
C LEU A 20 -6.83 2.43 -0.98
N ALA A 21 -7.77 2.61 -0.05
CA ALA A 21 -8.69 3.75 -0.06
C ALA A 21 -7.95 5.08 0.14
N TRP A 22 -6.95 5.13 1.02
CA TRP A 22 -6.10 6.31 1.19
C TRP A 22 -5.27 6.63 -0.05
N LEU A 23 -4.59 5.63 -0.62
CA LEU A 23 -3.73 5.82 -1.79
C LEU A 23 -4.50 6.34 -3.01
N LYS A 24 -5.78 5.95 -3.18
CA LYS A 24 -6.65 6.46 -4.25
C LYS A 24 -6.96 7.95 -4.13
N ASN A 25 -6.93 8.50 -2.92
CA ASN A 25 -7.35 9.87 -2.62
C ASN A 25 -6.17 10.80 -2.27
N MET A 26 -4.93 10.34 -2.44
CA MET A 26 -3.74 11.16 -2.20
C MET A 26 -3.27 11.80 -3.50
N ASP A 27 -3.30 13.12 -3.57
CA ASP A 27 -2.86 13.87 -4.75
C ASP A 27 -1.40 13.59 -5.14
N ALA A 28 -0.55 13.24 -4.16
CA ALA A 28 0.85 12.89 -4.40
C ALA A 28 1.05 11.51 -5.05
N VAL A 29 0.02 10.66 -5.09
CA VAL A 29 0.11 9.29 -5.61
C VAL A 29 -0.30 9.25 -7.08
N LEU A 30 0.56 8.72 -7.94
CA LEU A 30 0.30 8.52 -9.37
C LEU A 30 -0.28 7.14 -9.65
N ALA A 31 0.26 6.11 -8.99
CA ALA A 31 -0.16 4.73 -9.15
C ALA A 31 0.26 3.89 -7.94
N PHE A 32 -0.36 2.72 -7.76
CA PHE A 32 0.08 1.73 -6.79
C PHE A 32 -0.31 0.31 -7.22
N ALA A 33 0.48 -0.68 -6.81
CA ALA A 33 0.25 -2.10 -7.10
C ALA A 33 0.76 -2.97 -5.93
N PRO A 34 0.27 -4.22 -5.76
CA PRO A 34 0.86 -5.16 -4.81
C PRO A 34 2.36 -5.32 -5.04
N ALA A 35 3.12 -5.43 -3.96
CA ALA A 35 4.54 -5.71 -4.07
C ALA A 35 4.80 -7.16 -4.56
N PRO A 36 5.91 -7.42 -5.26
CA PRO A 36 6.40 -8.78 -5.49
C PRO A 36 6.58 -9.56 -4.18
N GLU A 37 6.52 -10.90 -4.22
CA GLU A 37 6.64 -11.74 -3.01
C GLU A 37 7.95 -11.52 -2.24
N ASN A 38 9.08 -11.34 -2.95
CA ASN A 38 10.39 -11.05 -2.33
C ASN A 38 10.48 -9.64 -1.71
N MET A 39 9.44 -8.81 -1.88
CA MET A 39 9.33 -7.46 -1.30
C MET A 39 8.12 -7.33 -0.37
N GLY A 40 7.53 -8.43 0.09
CA GLY A 40 6.43 -8.45 1.05
C GLY A 40 5.09 -8.94 0.50
N GLY A 41 4.99 -9.16 -0.82
CA GLY A 41 3.80 -9.72 -1.47
C GLY A 41 2.52 -8.96 -1.12
N ALA A 42 1.45 -9.71 -0.88
CA ALA A 42 0.14 -9.18 -0.48
C ALA A 42 0.12 -8.34 0.83
N GLY A 43 1.23 -8.29 1.58
CA GLY A 43 1.35 -7.45 2.78
C GLY A 43 1.89 -6.04 2.52
N ALA A 44 2.11 -5.69 1.26
CA ALA A 44 2.72 -4.43 0.86
C ALA A 44 2.25 -3.95 -0.51
N GLN A 45 2.32 -2.63 -0.70
CA GLN A 45 2.09 -1.97 -1.98
C GLN A 45 3.38 -1.27 -2.41
N ILE A 46 3.71 -1.34 -3.69
CA ILE A 46 4.61 -0.40 -4.35
C ILE A 46 3.77 0.80 -4.77
N VAL A 47 4.26 2.00 -4.47
CA VAL A 47 3.56 3.27 -4.74
C VAL A 47 4.46 4.15 -5.59
N LEU A 48 3.94 4.63 -6.71
CA LEU A 48 4.60 5.65 -7.53
C LEU A 48 4.11 7.02 -7.09
N LEU A 49 5.04 7.86 -6.64
CA LEU A 49 4.77 9.22 -6.19
C LEU A 49 5.05 10.23 -7.30
N LYS A 50 4.34 11.35 -7.26
CA LYS A 50 4.71 12.57 -8.01
C LYS A 50 6.10 12.99 -7.56
N THR A 51 6.95 13.34 -8.52
CA THR A 51 8.22 14.01 -8.21
C THR A 51 7.89 15.45 -7.83
N PRO A 52 8.46 16.02 -6.76
CA PRO A 52 8.35 17.44 -6.50
C PRO A 52 8.86 18.21 -7.73
N GLU A 53 8.12 19.21 -8.18
CA GLU A 53 8.66 20.11 -9.21
C GLU A 53 9.94 20.72 -8.66
N SER A 54 10.99 20.69 -9.49
CA SER A 54 12.25 21.36 -9.19
C SER A 54 12.07 22.80 -9.66
N ASP A 55 12.03 23.75 -8.73
CA ASP A 55 12.20 25.17 -9.05
C ASP A 55 13.61 25.45 -9.59
#